data_AF-A0A1B0DPM6-F1
#
_entry.id   AF-A0A1B0DPM6-F1
#
_cell.length_a   1.000
_cell.length_b   1.000
_cell.length_c   1.000
_cell.angle_alpha   90.00
_cell.angle_beta   90.00
_cell.angle_gamma   90.00
#
_symmetry.space_group_name_H-M   'P 1'
#
loop_
_entity.id
_entity.type
_entity.pdbx_description
1 polymer ?
#
loop_
_entity_poly.entity_id
_entity_poly.type
_entity_poly.pdbx_seq_one_letter_code
_entity_poly.pdbx_strand_id
1 'polypeptide(L)'
;MYIWTSGRICDFPGCERPDLQPTSINGWFWTAELQKLAPTSDRQQNDWSEGGGIGLPQPDNRELQQGGARENCLAVLNNFYNDGVHWHDVACHHVKPWVCEENDALLKYVRYTNPNLRI
;
A
#
# COMPACT_ATOMS: atom_id res chain seq x y z
N MET A 1 15.66 1.91 5.94
CA MET A 1 14.70 3.05 6.07
C MET A 1 13.35 2.58 5.55
N TYR A 2 12.22 3.04 6.11
CA TYR A 2 10.88 2.73 5.58
C TYR A 2 10.07 4.02 5.44
N ILE A 3 9.46 4.22 4.27
CA ILE A 3 8.68 5.41 3.91
C ILE A 3 7.25 4.97 3.57
N TRP A 4 6.26 5.63 4.16
CA TRP A 4 4.86 5.38 3.85
C TRP A 4 4.48 5.86 2.46
N THR A 5 3.64 5.07 1.80
CA THR A 5 2.97 5.39 0.54
C THR A 5 1.46 5.53 0.78
N SER A 6 0.67 5.76 -0.27
CA SER A 6 -0.79 5.72 -0.22
C SER A 6 -1.37 4.30 -0.42
N GLY A 7 -0.53 3.27 -0.52
CA GLY A 7 -1.00 1.90 -0.75
C GLY A 7 -1.66 1.31 0.49
N ARG A 8 -2.86 0.75 0.31
CA ARG A 8 -3.62 0.11 1.39
C ARG A 8 -4.35 -1.12 0.88
N ILE A 9 -4.48 -2.14 1.72
CA ILE A 9 -5.36 -3.26 1.44
C ILE A 9 -6.81 -2.90 1.75
N CYS A 10 -7.76 -3.50 1.02
CA CYS A 10 -9.18 -3.32 1.25
C CYS A 10 -9.58 -3.95 2.59
N ASP A 11 -9.67 -3.12 3.63
CA ASP A 11 -10.02 -3.52 5.00
C ASP A 11 -11.22 -2.75 5.57
N PHE A 12 -12.09 -2.24 4.70
CA PHE A 12 -13.26 -1.40 5.00
C PHE A 12 -14.55 -1.97 4.38
N PRO A 13 -15.74 -1.42 4.69
CA PRO A 13 -16.98 -1.92 4.11
C PRO A 13 -16.97 -1.89 2.58
N GLY A 14 -17.39 -2.99 1.95
CA GLY A 14 -17.46 -3.13 0.49
C GLY A 14 -16.35 -3.99 -0.15
N CYS A 15 -15.43 -4.54 0.64
CA CYS A 15 -14.36 -5.41 0.13
C CYS A 15 -14.80 -6.82 -0.28
N GLU A 16 -16.05 -7.21 -0.01
CA GLU A 16 -16.64 -8.51 -0.40
C GLU A 16 -16.87 -8.67 -1.92
N ARG A 17 -16.52 -7.66 -2.71
CA ARG A 17 -16.68 -7.70 -4.16
C ARG A 17 -15.81 -8.82 -4.78
N PRO A 18 -16.33 -9.59 -5.75
CA PRO A 18 -15.59 -10.70 -6.36
C PRO A 18 -14.24 -10.30 -6.98
N ASP A 19 -14.13 -9.10 -7.55
CA ASP A 19 -12.91 -8.62 -8.18
C ASP A 19 -11.79 -8.27 -7.19
N LEU A 20 -12.11 -8.16 -5.90
CA LEU A 20 -11.17 -7.88 -4.81
C LEU A 20 -10.74 -9.16 -4.09
N GLN A 21 -11.29 -10.33 -4.45
CA GLN A 21 -11.03 -11.59 -3.78
C GLN A 21 -9.97 -12.43 -4.53
N PRO A 22 -9.06 -13.13 -3.82
CA PRO A 22 -8.77 -13.00 -2.39
C PRO A 22 -8.20 -11.62 -2.06
N THR A 23 -8.61 -11.02 -0.94
CA THR A 23 -8.21 -9.66 -0.56
C THR A 23 -6.69 -9.49 -0.42
N SER A 24 -5.97 -10.50 0.04
CA SER A 24 -4.49 -10.48 0.12
C SER A 24 -3.80 -10.39 -1.24
N ILE A 25 -4.48 -10.76 -2.32
CA ILE A 25 -3.95 -10.76 -3.68
C ILE A 25 -4.47 -9.57 -4.47
N ASN A 26 -5.79 -9.38 -4.45
CA ASN A 26 -6.50 -8.44 -5.32
C ASN A 26 -6.99 -7.19 -4.57
N GLY A 27 -6.79 -7.10 -3.26
CA GLY A 27 -7.38 -6.04 -2.43
C GLY A 27 -6.52 -4.78 -2.30
N TRP A 28 -5.36 -4.70 -2.94
CA TRP A 28 -4.47 -3.54 -2.79
C TRP A 28 -4.82 -2.42 -3.76
N PHE A 29 -4.79 -1.17 -3.27
CA PHE A 29 -5.07 0.01 -4.09
C PHE A 29 -4.27 1.23 -3.61
N TRP A 30 -4.01 2.15 -4.53
CA TRP A 30 -3.54 3.50 -4.23
C TRP A 30 -4.75 4.32 -3.77
N THR A 31 -4.78 4.71 -2.50
CA THR A 31 -5.97 5.31 -1.89
C THR A 31 -6.32 6.69 -2.44
N ALA A 32 -5.38 7.37 -3.11
CA ALA A 32 -5.57 8.71 -3.67
C ALA A 32 -6.68 8.73 -4.74
N GLU A 33 -6.71 7.74 -5.62
CA GLU A 33 -7.67 7.63 -6.72
C GLU A 33 -8.51 6.35 -6.67
N LEU A 34 -8.36 5.55 -5.60
CA LEU A 34 -8.90 4.19 -5.51
C LEU A 34 -8.45 3.29 -6.68
N GLN A 35 -7.25 3.55 -7.20
CA GLN A 35 -6.67 2.80 -8.29
C GLN A 35 -6.15 1.46 -7.78
N LYS A 36 -6.74 0.37 -8.27
CA LYS A 36 -6.32 -1.00 -7.92
C LYS A 36 -4.88 -1.24 -8.35
N LEU A 37 -4.07 -1.82 -7.46
CA LEU A 37 -2.75 -2.36 -7.80
C LEU A 37 -2.92 -3.67 -8.58
N ALA A 38 -1.90 -4.02 -9.35
CA ALA A 38 -1.80 -5.36 -9.93
C ALA A 38 -1.87 -6.43 -8.82
N PRO A 39 -2.37 -7.64 -9.12
CA PRO A 39 -2.37 -8.75 -8.17
C PRO A 39 -0.99 -8.94 -7.54
N THR A 40 -0.92 -9.20 -6.23
CA THR A 40 0.38 -9.38 -5.54
C THR A 40 1.15 -10.61 -6.01
N SER A 41 0.48 -11.52 -6.72
CA SER A 41 1.09 -12.66 -7.41
C SER A 41 1.77 -12.30 -8.74
N ASP A 42 1.48 -11.14 -9.33
CA ASP A 42 2.07 -10.70 -10.60
C ASP A 42 3.29 -9.81 -10.36
N ARG A 43 4.48 -10.39 -10.38
CA ARG A 43 5.75 -9.67 -10.12
C ARG A 43 6.25 -8.85 -11.31
N GLN A 44 5.55 -8.82 -12.45
CA GLN A 44 5.97 -8.04 -13.62
C GLN A 44 5.48 -6.59 -13.58
N GLN A 45 4.48 -6.30 -12.75
CA GLN A 45 3.78 -5.00 -12.71
C GLN A 45 3.77 -4.38 -11.30
N ASN A 46 4.59 -4.89 -10.38
CA ASN A 46 4.76 -4.34 -9.04
C ASN A 46 6.18 -4.60 -8.52
N ASP A 47 6.49 -4.01 -7.38
CA ASP A 47 7.81 -4.08 -6.74
C ASP A 47 7.71 -4.69 -5.32
N TRP A 48 6.75 -5.59 -5.11
CA TRP A 48 6.65 -6.35 -3.86
C TRP A 48 7.91 -7.19 -3.66
N SER A 49 8.50 -7.12 -2.46
CA SER A 49 9.71 -7.90 -2.16
C SER A 49 9.45 -9.41 -2.28
N GLU A 50 10.45 -10.14 -2.74
CA GLU A 50 10.50 -11.61 -2.72
C GLU A 50 10.88 -12.15 -1.33
N GLY A 51 11.24 -11.27 -0.39
CA GLY A 51 11.61 -11.61 0.98
C GLY A 51 10.96 -10.69 2.01
N GLY A 52 11.33 -10.87 3.28
CA GLY A 52 10.76 -10.13 4.40
C GLY A 52 11.26 -10.64 5.74
N GLY A 53 10.64 -10.18 6.84
CA GLY A 53 11.09 -10.50 8.20
C GLY A 53 10.97 -11.98 8.59
N ILE A 54 10.23 -12.77 7.81
CA ILE A 54 10.11 -14.23 7.95
C ILE A 54 10.58 -15.00 6.71
N GLY A 55 11.26 -14.33 5.77
CA GLY A 55 11.76 -14.94 4.54
C GLY A 55 10.66 -15.37 3.55
N LEU A 56 9.46 -14.78 3.65
CA LEU A 56 8.37 -14.98 2.70
C LEU A 56 8.22 -13.76 1.76
N PRO A 57 7.75 -13.96 0.52
CA PRO A 57 7.40 -12.87 -0.38
C PRO A 57 6.29 -11.99 0.19
N GLN A 58 6.40 -10.68 -0.03
CA GLN A 58 5.40 -9.71 0.39
C GLN A 58 4.19 -9.71 -0.56
N PRO A 59 2.99 -9.36 -0.09
CA PRO A 59 2.64 -9.09 1.30
C PRO A 59 2.52 -10.38 2.13
N ASP A 60 3.15 -10.44 3.30
CA ASP A 60 3.24 -11.65 4.12
C ASP A 60 2.40 -11.60 5.42
N ASN A 61 1.93 -10.42 5.83
CA ASN A 61 1.17 -10.18 7.05
C ASN A 61 1.79 -10.85 8.30
N ARG A 62 3.13 -10.86 8.36
CA ARG A 62 3.95 -11.40 9.43
C ARG A 62 3.50 -10.94 10.82
N GLU A 63 3.18 -9.66 11.01
CA GLU A 63 2.82 -9.18 12.36
C GLU A 63 1.54 -9.87 12.87
N LEU A 64 0.53 -10.08 12.01
CA LEU A 64 -0.66 -10.84 12.37
C LEU A 64 -0.33 -12.29 12.74
N GLN A 65 0.56 -12.94 11.98
CA GLN A 65 0.99 -14.31 12.26
C GLN A 65 1.68 -14.44 13.63
N GLN A 66 2.28 -13.36 14.14
CA GLN A 66 2.94 -13.30 15.43
C GLN A 66 2.01 -12.82 16.57
N GLY A 67 0.70 -12.71 16.30
CA GLY A 67 -0.30 -12.28 17.28
C GLY A 67 -0.44 -10.75 17.43
N GLY A 68 0.14 -9.98 16.51
CA GLY A 68 0.03 -8.52 16.46
C GLY A 68 -1.03 -8.02 15.47
N ALA A 69 -0.86 -6.78 15.00
CA ALA A 69 -1.81 -6.13 14.10
C ALA A 69 -1.69 -6.66 12.66
N ARG A 70 -2.74 -6.46 11.86
CA ARG A 70 -2.67 -6.72 10.41
C ARG A 70 -1.81 -5.67 9.71
N GLU A 71 -1.04 -6.12 8.73
CA GLU A 71 -0.17 -5.31 7.90
C GLU A 71 -0.95 -4.72 6.72
N ASN A 72 -1.87 -3.81 7.01
CA ASN A 72 -2.81 -3.29 6.01
C ASN A 72 -2.28 -2.11 5.18
N CYS A 73 -1.06 -1.63 5.44
CA CYS A 73 -0.47 -0.46 4.80
C CYS A 73 0.77 -0.83 3.98
N LEU A 74 0.98 -0.16 2.84
CA LEU A 74 2.13 -0.37 1.97
C LEU A 74 3.22 0.66 2.28
N ALA A 75 4.43 0.18 2.56
CA ALA A 75 5.62 1.00 2.70
C ALA A 75 6.70 0.58 1.70
N VAL A 76 7.51 1.56 1.26
CA VAL A 76 8.78 1.28 0.57
C VAL A 76 9.86 1.12 1.62
N LEU A 77 10.52 -0.03 1.63
CA LEU A 77 11.62 -0.34 2.52
C LEU A 77 12.92 -0.27 1.72
N ASN A 78 13.83 0.59 2.14
CA ASN A 78 15.18 0.66 1.59
C ASN A 78 16.10 -0.25 2.39
N ASN A 79 16.36 -1.43 1.81
CA ASN A 79 17.28 -2.48 2.19
C ASN A 79 17.19 -2.89 3.67
N PHE A 80 15.97 -2.93 4.20
CA PHE A 80 15.76 -3.22 5.62
C PHE A 80 15.94 -4.71 5.93
N TYR A 81 15.54 -5.60 5.02
CA TYR A 81 15.70 -7.05 5.16
C TYR A 81 16.85 -7.61 4.31
N ASN A 82 17.78 -6.75 3.86
CA ASN A 82 18.86 -7.11 2.93
C ASN A 82 18.34 -7.66 1.59
N ASP A 83 17.22 -7.13 1.13
CA ASP A 83 16.49 -7.52 -0.08
C ASP A 83 16.47 -6.43 -1.15
N GLY A 84 17.06 -5.25 -0.91
CA GLY A 84 17.02 -4.12 -1.84
C GLY A 84 15.95 -3.08 -1.50
N VAL A 85 15.50 -2.31 -2.48
CA VAL A 85 14.45 -1.28 -2.27
C VAL A 85 13.15 -1.81 -2.85
N HIS A 86 12.22 -2.23 -1.99
CA HIS A 86 10.98 -2.90 -2.41
C HIS A 86 9.79 -2.51 -1.55
N TRP A 87 8.59 -2.91 -1.97
CA TRP A 87 7.35 -2.75 -1.24
C TRP A 87 7.17 -3.87 -0.22
N HIS A 88 6.71 -3.48 0.97
CA HIS A 88 6.30 -4.40 2.04
C HIS A 88 4.97 -3.97 2.60
N ASP A 89 4.18 -4.94 3.02
CA ASP A 89 3.06 -4.69 3.90
C ASP A 89 3.58 -4.47 5.31
N VAL A 90 3.01 -3.48 5.99
CA VAL A 90 3.43 -3.08 7.33
C VAL A 90 2.19 -2.67 8.12
N ALA A 91 2.19 -2.96 9.42
CA ALA A 91 1.11 -2.53 10.30
C ALA A 91 1.01 -1.00 10.34
N CYS A 92 -0.19 -0.48 10.11
CA CYS A 92 -0.42 0.94 9.90
C CYS A 92 -0.12 1.83 11.13
N HIS A 93 0.03 1.25 12.33
CA HIS A 93 0.22 1.99 13.57
C HIS A 93 1.65 2.54 13.73
N HIS A 94 2.60 2.11 12.90
CA HIS A 94 3.97 2.59 12.99
C HIS A 94 4.12 4.05 12.52
N VAL A 95 4.77 4.88 13.35
CA VAL A 95 5.14 6.25 13.00
C VAL A 95 6.33 6.23 12.05
N LYS A 96 6.16 6.77 10.83
CA LYS A 96 7.20 6.82 9.79
C LYS A 96 7.03 8.08 8.92
N PRO A 97 8.09 8.57 8.26
CA PRO A 97 7.94 9.56 7.19
C PRO A 97 7.11 8.99 6.04
N TRP A 98 6.48 9.87 5.26
CA TRP A 98 5.68 9.52 4.11
C TRP A 98 6.15 10.29 2.88
N VAL A 99 5.89 9.75 1.70
CA VAL A 99 6.05 10.45 0.43
C VAL A 99 4.70 11.01 -0.03
N CYS A 100 4.71 12.21 -0.60
CA CYS A 100 3.56 12.80 -1.25
C CYS A 100 3.88 13.03 -2.72
N GLU A 101 2.89 12.83 -3.57
CA GLU A 101 2.93 13.23 -4.98
C GLU A 101 1.75 14.16 -5.28
N GLU A 102 1.95 15.06 -6.24
CA GLU A 102 0.84 15.81 -6.81
C GLU A 102 0.01 14.89 -7.69
N ASN A 103 -1.31 15.02 -7.60
CA ASN A 103 -2.24 14.19 -8.34
C ASN A 103 -3.25 15.05 -9.09
N ASP A 104 -3.30 14.94 -10.41
CA ASP A 104 -4.13 15.80 -11.26
C ASP A 104 -5.63 15.69 -10.96
N ALA A 105 -6.12 14.47 -10.67
CA ALA A 105 -7.52 14.26 -10.35
C ALA A 105 -7.90 14.98 -9.04
N LEU A 106 -7.06 14.85 -8.02
CA LEU A 106 -7.24 15.54 -6.74
C LEU A 106 -7.06 17.06 -6.89
N LEU A 107 -6.04 17.54 -7.61
CA LEU A 107 -5.85 18.96 -7.87
C LEU A 107 -7.05 19.57 -8.62
N LYS A 108 -7.60 18.86 -9.60
CA LYS A 108 -8.82 19.27 -10.30
C LYS A 108 -10.02 19.35 -9.36
N TYR A 109 -10.18 18.38 -8.47
CA TYR A 109 -11.22 18.40 -7.44
C TYR A 109 -11.07 19.60 -6.49
N VAL A 110 -9.86 19.89 -6.01
CA VAL A 110 -9.64 21.04 -5.10
C VAL A 110 -9.90 22.36 -5.83
N ARG A 111 -9.43 22.54 -7.07
CA ARG A 111 -9.70 23.74 -7.87
C ARG A 111 -11.20 23.96 -8.11
N TYR A 112 -11.95 22.88 -8.32
CA TYR A 112 -13.41 22.94 -8.52
C TYR A 112 -14.15 23.31 -7.23
N THR A 113 -13.75 22.72 -6.09
CA THR A 113 -14.43 22.92 -4.79
C THR A 113 -13.99 24.18 -4.05
N ASN A 114 -12.82 24.73 -4.38
CA ASN A 114 -12.21 25.89 -3.74
C ASN A 114 -11.69 26.89 -4.79
N PRO A 115 -12.57 27.57 -5.54
CA PRO A 115 -12.18 28.39 -6.70
C PRO A 115 -11.28 29.61 -6.35
N ASN A 116 -11.26 30.02 -5.08
CA ASN A 116 -10.43 31.13 -4.60
C ASN A 116 -9.04 30.69 -4.11
N LEU A 117 -8.79 29.38 -4.01
CA LEU A 117 -7.50 28.84 -3.57
C LEU A 117 -6.52 28.84 -4.76
N ARG A 118 -5.35 29.46 -4.59
CA ARG A 118 -4.30 29.48 -5.61
C ARG A 118 -3.40 28.25 -5.47
N ILE A 119 -3.62 27.29 -6.35
CA ILE A 119 -2.94 25.99 -6.51
C ILE A 119 -2.99 25.56 -7.98
#